data_AF-A0A645JIE1-F1
#
_entry.id   AF-A0A645JIE1-F1
#
_cell.length_a   1.000
_cell.length_b   1.000
_cell.length_c   1.000
_cell.angle_alpha   90.00
_cell.angle_beta   90.00
_cell.angle_gamma   90.00
#
_symmetry.space_group_name_H-M   'P 1'
#
loop_
_entity.id
_entity.type
_entity.pdbx_description
1 polymer ?
#
loop_
_entity_poly.entity_id
_entity_poly.type
_entity_poly.pdbx_seq_one_letter_code
_entity_poly.pdbx_strand_id
1 'polypeptide(L)' 'MRARVIEAEAEVPLAIAAAFREGKLGVMDYYNMQNVISDTQMREAISKGAQPQKGSND' A
#
# COMPACT_ATOMS: atom_id res chain seq x y z
N MET A 1 -12.97 6.49 18.51
CA MET A 1 -13.09 6.02 17.12
C MET A 1 -11.74 5.63 16.52
N ARG A 2 -10.70 6.48 16.55
CA ARG A 2 -9.36 6.14 16.00
C ARG A 2 -8.76 4.83 16.52
N ALA A 3 -8.87 4.54 17.83
CA ALA A 3 -8.33 3.30 18.41
C ALA A 3 -8.92 2.00 17.81
N ARG A 4 -10.23 1.98 17.53
CA ARG A 4 -10.90 0.82 16.90
C ARG A 4 -10.53 0.66 15.43
N VAL A 5 -10.21 1.76 14.75
CA VAL A 5 -9.75 1.73 13.35
C VAL A 5 -8.33 1.19 13.27
N ILE A 6 -7.45 1.62 14.18
CA ILE A 6 -6.08 1.13 14.27
C ILE A 6 -6.04 -0.38 14.58
N GLU A 7 -6.91 -0.84 15.48
CA GLU A 7 -7.05 -2.26 15.80
C GLU A 7 -7.50 -3.07 14.57
N ALA A 8 -8.52 -2.60 13.87
CA ALA A 8 -9.00 -3.23 12.63
C ALA A 8 -7.95 -3.23 11.50
N GLU A 9 -7.14 -2.17 11.40
CA GLU A 9 -6.03 -2.09 10.43
C GLU A 9 -4.92 -3.10 10.76
N ALA A 10 -4.68 -3.40 12.04
CA ALA A 10 -3.68 -4.38 12.47
C ALA A 10 -4.11 -5.83 12.19
N GLU A 11 -5.40 -6.11 12.06
CA GLU A 11 -5.91 -7.44 11.71
C GLU A 11 -5.53 -7.84 10.27
N VAL A 12 -5.41 -6.87 9.35
CA VAL A 12 -5.16 -7.12 7.93
C VAL A 12 -3.77 -7.76 7.70
N PRO A 13 -2.65 -7.21 8.21
CA PRO A 13 -1.34 -7.86 8.11
C PRO A 13 -1.31 -9.26 8.73
N LEU A 14 -2.02 -9.45 9.85
CA LEU A 14 -2.06 -10.73 10.55
C LEU A 14 -2.78 -11.80 9.71
N ALA A 15 -3.89 -11.43 9.08
CA ALA A 15 -4.63 -12.31 8.17
C ALA A 15 -3.80 -12.69 6.93
N ILE A 16 -3.05 -11.74 6.36
CA ILE A 16 -2.13 -12.01 5.24
C ILE A 16 -1.04 -13.00 5.66
N ALA A 17 -0.45 -12.82 6.85
CA ALA A 17 0.54 -13.76 7.39
C ALA A 17 -0.04 -15.15 7.63
N ALA A 18 -1.30 -15.26 8.06
CA ALA A 18 -2.00 -16.53 8.19
C ALA A 18 -2.23 -17.20 6.83
N ALA A 19 -2.65 -16.43 5.81
CA ALA A 19 -2.84 -16.94 4.45
C ALA A 19 -1.55 -17.52 3.84
N PHE A 20 -0.39 -16.92 4.11
CA PHE A 20 0.90 -17.50 3.73
C PHE A 20 1.18 -18.83 4.43
N ARG A 21 0.96 -18.91 5.75
CA ARG A 21 1.20 -20.15 6.52
C ARG A 21 0.27 -21.28 6.09
N GLU A 22 -0.97 -20.95 5.76
CA GLU A 22 -2.00 -21.91 5.32
C GLU A 22 -1.86 -22.28 3.83
N GLY A 23 -0.89 -21.69 3.11
CA GLY A 23 -0.67 -21.97 1.68
C GLY A 23 -1.75 -21.38 0.76
N LYS A 24 -2.57 -20.46 1.26
CA LYS A 24 -3.61 -19.76 0.50
C LYS A 24 -3.07 -18.58 -0.31
N LEU A 25 -1.87 -18.12 0.01
CA LEU A 25 -1.16 -17.06 -0.70
C LEU A 25 0.26 -17.54 -1.03
N GLY A 26 0.61 -17.54 -2.31
CA GLY A 26 1.92 -17.96 -2.80
C GLY A 26 2.95 -16.83 -2.80
N VAL A 27 4.22 -17.20 -2.93
CA VAL A 27 5.34 -16.24 -3.06
C VAL A 27 5.16 -15.38 -4.31
N MET A 28 4.69 -15.95 -5.42
CA MET A 28 4.44 -15.20 -6.65
C MET A 28 3.29 -14.19 -6.49
N ASP A 29 2.26 -14.54 -5.72
CA ASP A 29 1.15 -13.62 -5.42
C ASP A 29 1.62 -12.42 -4.60
N TYR A 30 2.54 -12.66 -3.65
CA TYR A 30 3.18 -11.59 -2.88
C TYR A 30 3.95 -10.62 -3.76
N TYR A 31 4.80 -11.14 -4.65
CA TYR A 31 5.59 -10.30 -5.56
C TYR A 31 4.70 -9.55 -6.55
N ASN A 32 3.64 -10.18 -7.06
CA ASN A 32 2.65 -9.51 -7.89
C ASN A 32 1.97 -8.36 -7.14
N MET A 33 1.58 -8.59 -5.88
CA MET A 33 1.03 -7.53 -5.02
C MET A 33 2.03 -6.40 -4.81
N GLN A 34 3.31 -6.70 -4.52
CA GLN A 34 4.35 -5.69 -4.38
C GLN A 34 4.53 -4.86 -5.65
N ASN A 35 4.54 -5.49 -6.82
CA ASN A 35 4.65 -4.79 -8.10
C ASN A 35 3.49 -3.81 -8.32
N VAL A 36 2.25 -4.23 -8.03
CA VAL A 36 1.07 -3.35 -8.14
C VAL A 36 1.17 -2.15 -7.18
N ILE A 37 1.65 -2.37 -5.96
CA ILE A 37 1.88 -1.31 -4.99
C ILE A 37 2.96 -0.34 -5.49
N SER A 38 4.07 -0.86 -6.01
CA SER A 38 5.13 -0.06 -6.60
C SER A 38 4.64 0.77 -7.78
N ASP A 39 3.83 0.20 -8.69
CA ASP A 39 3.21 0.93 -9.80
C ASP A 39 2.29 2.05 -9.31
N THR A 40 1.52 1.78 -8.25
CA THR A 40 0.68 2.79 -7.62
C THR A 40 1.52 3.92 -7.04
N GLN A 41 2.59 3.59 -6.32
CA GLN A 41 3.52 4.58 -5.75
C GLN A 41 4.22 5.41 -6.84
N MET A 42 4.64 4.79 -7.93
CA MET A 42 5.22 5.50 -9.08
C MET A 42 4.22 6.45 -9.72
N ARG A 43 2.96 6.02 -9.89
CA ARG A 43 1.89 6.88 -10.40
C ARG A 43 1.59 8.05 -9.48
N GLU A 44 1.53 7.82 -8.17
CA GLU A 44 1.38 8.88 -7.18
C GLU A 44 2.56 9.86 -7.20
N ALA A 45 3.79 9.35 -7.30
CA ALA A 45 4.99 10.17 -7.38
C ALA A 45 4.99 11.04 -8.64
N ILE A 46 4.61 10.48 -9.80
CA ILE A 46 4.41 11.24 -11.03
C ILE A 46 3.30 12.27 -10.84
N SER A 47 2.16 11.91 -10.24
CA SER A 47 1.06 12.85 -9.99
C SER A 47 1.48 14.00 -9.07
N LYS A 48 2.33 13.75 -8.08
CA LYS A 48 2.87 14.75 -7.15
C LYS A 48 3.94 15.62 -7.82
N GLY A 49 4.81 15.03 -8.65
CA GLY A 49 5.85 15.74 -9.40
C GLY A 49 5.34 16.50 -10.63
N ALA A 50 4.22 16.06 -11.21
CA ALA A 50 3.52 16.71 -12.32
C ALA A 50 2.49 17.74 -11.86
N GLN A 51 2.29 17.92 -10.53
CA GLN A 51 1.69 19.16 -10.07
C GLN A 51 2.64 20.28 -10.49
N PRO A 52 2.20 21.25 -11.32
CA PRO A 52 3.01 22.43 -11.54
C PRO A 52 3.31 22.98 -10.16
N GLN A 53 4.60 23.15 -9.87
CA GLN A 53 5.09 23.77 -8.65
C GLN A 53 4.35 25.10 -8.56
N LYS A 54 3.27 25.13 -7.76
CA LYS A 54 2.40 26.28 -7.67
C LYS A 54 3.30 27.32 -7.04
N GLY A 55 3.81 28.21 -7.89
CA GLY A 55 4.80 29.20 -7.54
C GLY A 55 4.35 29.84 -6.24
N SER A 56 5.15 29.63 -5.19
CA SER A 56 5.21 30.54 -4.07
C SER A 56 5.69 31.86 -4.64
N ASN A 57 4.77 32.62 -5.22
CA ASN A 57 4.94 34.06 -5.36
C ASN A 57 4.86 34.64 -3.95
N ASP A 58 5.90 35.40 -3.62
CA ASP A 58 6.00 36.52 -2.68
C ASP A 58 4.86 36.72 -1.66
#